data_AF-A0A2V9CVF1-F1
#
_entry.id   AF-A0A2V9CVF1-F1
#
_cell.length_a   1.000
_cell.length_b   1.000
_cell.length_c   1.000
_cell.angle_alpha   90.00
_cell.angle_beta   90.00
_cell.angle_gamma   90.00
#
_symmetry.space_group_name_H-M   'P 1'
#
loop_
_entity.id
_entity.type
_entity.pdbx_description
1 polymer ?
#
loop_
_entity_poly.entity_id
_entity_poly.type
_entity_poly.pdbx_seq_one_letter_code
_entity_poly.pdbx_strand_id
1 'polypeptide(L)'
;MREEKNIHQAIGRLQERYPRVARYYRMDYEAERQTLTWQEDSEKKSIAEKLDGGYVLKTDRQDLTAEEIWRTYILLTRVEAAFRAMKSPLLERPLFHHLEKRTQTHIFLCVLAYHLLVAIEKRFLDRGVHTSWWTLRAPLRTHQVVTVVLPTKDGKVLKIRKGTTPEPMHREIYATLQIPAEVMKPVKT
;
A
#
# COMPACT_ATOMS: atom_id res chain seq x y z
N MET A 1 -46.94 8.55 5.02
CA MET A 1 -45.97 9.28 4.17
C MET A 1 -44.57 9.45 4.78
N ARG A 2 -44.39 9.95 6.02
CA ARG A 2 -43.03 10.16 6.58
C ARG A 2 -42.24 8.85 6.85
N GLU A 3 -42.94 7.79 7.24
CA GLU A 3 -42.32 6.49 7.58
C GLU A 3 -41.86 5.71 6.33
N GLU A 4 -42.66 5.70 5.27
CA GLU A 4 -42.32 5.08 3.98
C GLU A 4 -41.06 5.69 3.36
N LYS A 5 -40.95 7.02 3.38
CA LYS A 5 -39.75 7.72 2.90
C LYS A 5 -38.49 7.34 3.68
N ASN A 6 -38.59 7.12 4.99
CA ASN A 6 -37.47 6.68 5.82
C ASN A 6 -37.02 5.24 5.48
N ILE A 7 -37.98 4.36 5.15
CA ILE A 7 -37.70 2.97 4.78
C ILE A 7 -36.99 2.91 3.42
N HIS A 8 -37.46 3.65 2.42
CA HIS A 8 -36.73 3.76 1.14
C HIS A 8 -35.33 4.36 1.31
N GLN A 9 -35.17 5.33 2.22
CA GLN A 9 -33.84 5.86 2.55
C GLN A 9 -32.93 4.81 3.19
N ALA A 10 -33.47 3.96 4.07
CA ALA A 10 -32.72 2.88 4.70
C ALA A 10 -32.30 1.80 3.69
N ILE A 11 -33.18 1.42 2.76
CA ILE A 11 -32.87 0.52 1.64
C ILE A 11 -31.75 1.11 0.78
N GLY A 12 -31.85 2.40 0.44
CA GLY A 12 -30.82 3.11 -0.33
C GLY A 12 -29.45 3.10 0.36
N ARG A 13 -29.39 3.40 1.66
CA ARG A 13 -28.14 3.32 2.45
C ARG A 13 -27.55 1.91 2.48
N LEU A 14 -28.40 0.89 2.53
CA LEU A 14 -27.98 -0.51 2.53
C LEU A 14 -27.38 -0.91 1.18
N GLN A 15 -27.99 -0.46 0.08
CA GLN A 15 -27.46 -0.66 -1.27
C GLN A 15 -26.13 0.09 -1.48
N GLU A 16 -26.02 1.32 -0.99
CA GLU A 16 -24.79 2.12 -1.06
C GLU A 16 -23.64 1.51 -0.23
N ARG A 17 -23.94 0.94 0.94
CA ARG A 17 -22.95 0.29 1.80
C ARG A 17 -22.41 -1.01 1.20
N TYR A 18 -23.23 -1.72 0.42
CA TYR A 18 -22.87 -3.02 -0.18
C TYR A 18 -23.06 -3.06 -1.71
N PRO A 19 -22.41 -2.17 -2.49
CA PRO A 19 -22.70 -1.96 -3.91
C PRO A 19 -22.30 -3.16 -4.79
N ARG A 20 -21.42 -4.03 -4.30
CA ARG A 20 -21.02 -5.27 -4.99
C ARG A 20 -22.10 -6.34 -4.93
N VAL A 21 -22.86 -6.40 -3.83
CA VAL A 21 -23.89 -7.42 -3.60
C VAL A 21 -25.27 -6.88 -4.00
N ALA A 22 -25.54 -5.62 -3.69
CA ALA A 22 -26.82 -4.96 -3.95
C ALA A 22 -27.29 -5.03 -5.41
N ARG A 23 -26.35 -5.08 -6.38
CA ARG A 23 -26.67 -5.19 -7.82
C ARG A 23 -27.40 -6.49 -8.22
N TYR A 24 -27.37 -7.51 -7.37
CA TYR A 24 -28.01 -8.81 -7.60
C TYR A 24 -29.33 -8.97 -6.84
N TYR A 25 -29.74 -7.97 -6.06
CA TYR A 25 -30.96 -8.04 -5.26
C TYR A 25 -31.88 -6.88 -5.61
N ARG A 26 -33.12 -7.21 -5.93
CA ARG A 26 -34.21 -6.25 -6.00
C ARG A 26 -34.89 -6.22 -4.64
N MET A 27 -34.98 -5.05 -4.02
CA MET A 27 -35.62 -4.85 -2.72
C MET A 27 -36.75 -3.85 -2.91
N ASP A 28 -37.96 -4.26 -2.57
CA ASP A 28 -39.17 -3.47 -2.70
C ASP A 28 -39.89 -3.44 -1.33
N TYR A 29 -40.56 -2.33 -1.03
CA TYR A 29 -41.29 -2.16 0.24
C TYR A 29 -42.76 -1.87 -0.08
N GLU A 30 -43.66 -2.71 0.44
CA GLU A 30 -45.11 -2.53 0.33
C GLU A 30 -45.64 -1.81 1.56
N ALA A 31 -45.95 -0.51 1.42
CA ALA A 31 -46.38 0.33 2.53
C ALA A 31 -47.72 -0.11 3.17
N GLU A 32 -48.63 -0.68 2.39
CA GLU A 32 -49.95 -1.16 2.86
C GLU A 32 -49.84 -2.40 3.77
N ARG A 33 -48.85 -3.26 3.51
CA ARG A 33 -48.61 -4.50 4.27
C ARG A 33 -47.49 -4.38 5.30
N GLN A 34 -46.77 -3.25 5.29
CA GLN A 34 -45.55 -3.02 6.06
C GLN A 34 -44.49 -4.13 5.84
N THR A 35 -44.44 -4.67 4.63
CA THR A 35 -43.57 -5.81 4.29
C THR A 35 -42.45 -5.38 3.36
N LEU A 36 -41.22 -5.73 3.73
CA LEU A 36 -40.06 -5.65 2.84
C LEU A 36 -39.93 -6.97 2.09
N THR A 37 -39.96 -6.92 0.76
CA THR A 37 -39.69 -8.06 -0.11
C THR A 37 -38.33 -7.89 -0.77
N TRP A 38 -37.60 -8.98 -0.90
CA TRP A 38 -36.37 -9.01 -1.67
C TRP A 38 -36.33 -10.23 -2.55
N GLN A 39 -35.81 -10.06 -3.75
CA GLN A 39 -35.65 -11.14 -4.72
C GLN A 39 -34.24 -11.08 -5.31
N GLU A 40 -33.60 -12.25 -5.35
CA GLU A 40 -32.32 -12.42 -6.01
C GLU A 40 -32.55 -12.51 -7.52
N ASP A 41 -31.78 -11.72 -8.28
CA ASP A 41 -31.67 -11.82 -9.74
C ASP A 41 -30.69 -12.96 -10.06
N SER A 42 -31.23 -14.18 -10.16
CA SER A 42 -30.45 -15.40 -10.37
C SER A 42 -29.73 -15.43 -11.72
N GLU A 43 -30.29 -14.78 -12.76
CA GLU A 43 -29.62 -14.64 -14.05
C GLU A 43 -28.38 -13.76 -13.95
N LYS A 44 -28.51 -12.54 -13.38
CA LYS A 44 -27.35 -11.66 -13.21
C LYS A 44 -26.28 -12.27 -12.33
N LYS A 45 -26.68 -12.97 -11.28
CA LYS A 45 -25.73 -13.65 -10.40
C LYS A 45 -25.04 -14.81 -11.10
N SER A 46 -25.77 -15.64 -11.86
CA SER A 46 -25.17 -16.74 -12.63
C SER A 46 -24.21 -16.27 -13.73
N ILE A 47 -24.55 -15.16 -14.41
CA ILE A 47 -23.66 -14.53 -15.39
C ILE A 47 -22.39 -14.01 -14.69
N ALA A 48 -22.54 -13.34 -13.55
CA ALA A 48 -21.41 -12.86 -12.76
C ALA A 48 -20.53 -14.02 -12.26
N GLU A 49 -21.12 -15.09 -11.74
CA GLU A 49 -20.39 -16.29 -11.28
C GLU A 49 -19.59 -16.96 -12.41
N LYS A 50 -20.12 -16.95 -13.66
CA LYS A 50 -19.39 -17.45 -14.84
C LYS A 50 -18.24 -16.55 -15.29
N LEU A 51 -18.35 -15.24 -15.04
CA LEU A 51 -17.35 -14.25 -15.39
C LEU A 51 -16.34 -14.00 -14.25
N ASP A 52 -16.68 -14.40 -13.04
CA ASP A 52 -15.83 -14.27 -11.86
C ASP A 52 -14.55 -15.11 -12.04
N GLY A 53 -13.41 -14.41 -12.01
CA GLY A 53 -12.07 -15.01 -12.13
C GLY A 53 -11.49 -15.04 -13.55
N GLY A 54 -12.24 -14.68 -14.59
CA GLY A 54 -11.76 -14.59 -15.96
C GLY A 54 -11.23 -13.20 -16.33
N TYR A 55 -9.97 -13.11 -16.76
CA TYR A 55 -9.42 -11.88 -17.35
C TYR A 55 -9.21 -12.06 -18.84
N VAL A 56 -9.81 -11.18 -19.65
CA VAL A 56 -9.60 -11.14 -21.10
C VAL A 56 -8.71 -9.94 -21.42
N LEU A 57 -7.51 -10.21 -21.94
CA LEU A 57 -6.62 -9.19 -22.47
C LEU A 57 -6.83 -9.08 -23.99
N LYS A 58 -7.23 -7.90 -24.46
CA LYS A 58 -7.34 -7.59 -25.88
C LYS A 58 -6.16 -6.71 -26.28
N THR A 59 -5.42 -7.12 -27.31
CA THR A 59 -4.33 -6.35 -27.89
C THR A 59 -4.37 -6.45 -29.42
N ASP A 60 -3.88 -5.41 -30.08
CA ASP A 60 -3.62 -5.35 -31.52
C ASP A 60 -2.23 -5.90 -31.89
N ARG A 61 -1.39 -6.20 -30.89
CA ARG A 61 -0.06 -6.78 -31.05
C ARG A 61 -0.17 -8.27 -31.39
N GLN A 62 0.33 -8.64 -32.58
CA GLN A 62 0.36 -10.02 -33.08
C GLN A 62 1.74 -10.68 -32.92
N ASP A 63 2.74 -9.89 -32.54
CA ASP A 63 4.14 -10.32 -32.38
C ASP A 63 4.45 -10.89 -30.99
N LEU A 64 3.54 -10.79 -30.03
CA LEU A 64 3.73 -11.22 -28.64
C LEU A 64 2.95 -12.50 -28.34
N THR A 65 3.57 -13.38 -27.57
CA THR A 65 2.88 -14.55 -27.00
C THR A 65 1.89 -14.14 -25.91
N ALA A 66 0.93 -15.01 -25.60
CA ALA A 66 -0.02 -14.78 -24.51
C ALA A 66 0.67 -14.50 -23.16
N GLU A 67 1.79 -15.18 -22.89
CA GLU A 67 2.57 -14.96 -21.66
C GLU A 67 3.25 -13.59 -21.65
N GLU A 68 3.81 -13.14 -22.78
CA GLU A 68 4.42 -11.82 -22.89
C GLU A 68 3.39 -10.69 -22.79
N ILE A 69 2.20 -10.88 -23.39
CA ILE A 69 1.07 -9.97 -23.24
C ILE A 69 0.67 -9.86 -21.77
N TRP A 70 0.54 -11.00 -21.08
CA TRP A 70 0.24 -11.03 -19.64
C TRP A 70 1.31 -10.34 -18.79
N ARG A 71 2.60 -10.62 -19.04
CA ARG A 71 3.72 -9.98 -18.33
C ARG A 71 3.76 -8.47 -18.57
N THR A 72 3.48 -8.03 -19.79
CA THR A 72 3.39 -6.61 -20.16
C THR A 72 2.21 -5.94 -19.48
N TYR A 73 1.06 -6.61 -19.43
CA TYR A 73 -0.11 -6.12 -18.69
C TYR A 73 0.18 -6.00 -17.18
N ILE A 74 0.81 -7.01 -16.56
CA ILE A 74 1.17 -6.96 -15.14
C ILE A 74 2.19 -5.85 -14.83
N LEU A 75 3.02 -5.49 -15.80
CA LEU A 75 3.98 -4.39 -15.70
C LEU A 75 3.26 -3.06 -15.43
N LEU A 76 2.05 -2.85 -15.96
CA LEU A 76 1.22 -1.70 -15.62
C LEU A 76 0.93 -1.65 -14.13
N THR A 77 0.53 -2.77 -13.52
CA THR A 77 0.29 -2.84 -12.07
C THR A 77 1.55 -2.53 -11.26
N ARG A 78 2.73 -2.98 -11.73
CA ARG A 78 4.02 -2.62 -11.11
C ARG A 78 4.30 -1.13 -11.22
N VAL A 79 4.01 -0.51 -12.36
CA VAL A 79 4.15 0.93 -12.58
C VAL A 79 3.17 1.73 -11.71
N GLU A 80 1.92 1.29 -11.56
CA GLU A 80 0.97 1.90 -10.63
C GLU A 80 1.42 1.81 -9.17
N ALA A 81 1.95 0.66 -8.77
CA ALA A 81 2.55 0.48 -7.46
C ALA A 81 3.77 1.41 -7.28
N ALA A 82 4.59 1.58 -8.31
CA ALA A 82 5.69 2.54 -8.33
C ALA A 82 5.21 3.97 -8.10
N PHE A 83 4.20 4.42 -8.84
CA PHE A 83 3.61 5.74 -8.67
C PHE A 83 2.99 5.93 -7.28
N ARG A 84 2.36 4.89 -6.72
CA ARG A 84 1.85 4.92 -5.35
C ARG A 84 2.98 5.04 -4.33
N ALA A 85 4.09 4.34 -4.54
CA ALA A 85 5.29 4.45 -3.71
C ALA A 85 6.01 5.81 -3.87
N MET A 86 5.95 6.45 -5.04
CA MET A 86 6.48 7.81 -5.19
C MET A 86 5.61 8.85 -4.47
N LYS A 87 4.28 8.73 -4.58
CA LYS A 87 3.35 9.72 -4.01
C LYS A 87 3.30 9.72 -2.48
N SER A 88 3.19 8.56 -1.84
CA SER A 88 2.91 8.49 -0.39
C SER A 88 4.17 8.34 0.48
N PRO A 89 5.01 7.31 0.33
CA PRO A 89 6.18 7.15 1.19
C PRO A 89 7.36 8.06 0.80
N LEU A 90 7.49 8.42 -0.48
CA LEU A 90 8.54 9.32 -0.97
C LEU A 90 8.08 10.77 -1.11
N LEU A 91 6.83 11.06 -0.70
CA LEU A 91 6.25 12.40 -0.61
C LEU A 91 6.43 13.23 -1.89
N GLU A 92 6.28 12.61 -3.07
CA GLU A 92 6.10 13.40 -4.30
C GLU A 92 4.90 14.33 -4.16
N ARG A 93 3.90 13.99 -3.34
CA ARG A 93 2.77 14.89 -3.05
C ARG A 93 2.53 15.00 -1.54
N PRO A 94 2.38 16.21 -1.00
CA PRO A 94 2.27 17.50 -1.70
C PRO A 94 3.63 18.11 -2.10
N LEU A 95 3.72 18.66 -3.32
CA LEU A 95 4.86 19.49 -3.75
C LEU A 95 4.66 20.92 -3.22
N PHE A 96 5.38 21.29 -2.17
CA PHE A 96 5.38 22.66 -1.65
C PHE A 96 6.46 23.55 -2.30
N HIS A 97 7.02 23.11 -3.44
CA HIS A 97 8.04 23.86 -4.16
C HIS A 97 7.41 24.78 -5.19
N HIS A 98 7.69 26.08 -5.08
CA HIS A 98 7.15 27.11 -5.97
C HIS A 98 8.09 27.48 -7.14
N LEU A 99 9.36 27.06 -7.07
CA LEU A 99 10.35 27.31 -8.12
C LEU A 99 10.54 26.04 -8.96
N GLU A 100 10.50 26.18 -10.28
CA GLU A 100 10.61 25.08 -11.24
C GLU A 100 11.80 24.15 -10.94
N LYS A 101 13.00 24.72 -10.75
CA LYS A 101 14.22 23.94 -10.45
C LYS A 101 14.09 23.10 -9.18
N ARG A 102 13.41 23.60 -8.14
CA ARG A 102 13.21 22.86 -6.88
C ARG A 102 12.23 21.70 -7.09
N THR A 103 11.19 21.92 -7.89
CA THR A 103 10.24 20.86 -8.28
C THR A 103 10.92 19.76 -9.07
N GLN A 104 11.73 20.11 -10.10
CA GLN A 104 12.49 19.13 -10.88
C GLN A 104 13.45 18.32 -10.01
N THR A 105 14.16 18.99 -9.09
CA THR A 105 15.09 18.34 -8.16
C THR A 105 14.36 17.36 -7.23
N HIS A 106 13.20 17.75 -6.71
CA HIS A 106 12.39 16.88 -5.84
C HIS A 106 11.91 15.63 -6.58
N ILE A 107 11.37 15.80 -7.79
CA ILE A 107 10.95 14.67 -8.63
C ILE A 107 12.13 13.73 -8.89
N PHE A 108 13.31 14.28 -9.22
CA PHE A 108 14.52 13.49 -9.41
C PHE A 108 14.91 12.69 -8.15
N LEU A 109 14.86 13.32 -6.97
CA LEU A 109 15.12 12.63 -5.70
C LEU A 109 14.09 11.54 -5.41
N CYS A 110 12.81 11.76 -5.70
CA CYS A 110 11.77 10.73 -5.57
C CYS A 110 12.05 9.53 -6.48
N VAL A 111 12.47 9.76 -7.73
CA VAL A 111 12.84 8.68 -8.66
C VAL A 111 14.05 7.90 -8.15
N LEU A 112 15.09 8.58 -7.66
CA LEU A 112 16.26 7.92 -7.07
C LEU A 112 15.90 7.09 -5.83
N ALA A 113 15.09 7.64 -4.94
CA ALA A 113 14.63 6.92 -3.76
C ALA A 113 13.79 5.70 -4.14
N TYR A 114 12.96 5.79 -5.18
CA TYR A 114 12.23 4.64 -5.70
C TYR A 114 13.15 3.55 -6.26
N HIS A 115 14.23 3.90 -6.97
CA HIS A 115 15.22 2.93 -7.41
C HIS A 115 15.85 2.16 -6.24
N LEU A 116 16.12 2.84 -5.12
CA LEU A 116 16.60 2.18 -3.90
C LEU A 116 15.57 1.20 -3.34
N LEU A 117 14.28 1.57 -3.31
CA LEU A 117 13.21 0.67 -2.87
C LEU A 117 13.14 -0.60 -3.73
N VAL A 118 13.18 -0.44 -5.06
CA VAL A 118 13.18 -1.56 -6.01
C VAL A 118 14.42 -2.44 -5.80
N ALA A 119 15.59 -1.85 -5.59
CA ALA A 119 16.82 -2.59 -5.33
C ALA A 119 16.75 -3.41 -4.03
N ILE A 120 16.13 -2.86 -2.98
CA ILE A 120 15.87 -3.56 -1.72
C ILE A 120 14.93 -4.75 -2.00
N GLU A 121 13.76 -4.53 -2.58
CA GLU A 121 12.79 -5.59 -2.87
C GLU A 121 13.39 -6.68 -3.77
N LYS A 122 14.18 -6.29 -4.78
CA LYS A 122 14.88 -7.22 -5.68
C LYS A 122 15.87 -8.12 -4.92
N ARG A 123 16.62 -7.58 -3.96
CA ARG A 123 17.55 -8.39 -3.11
C ARG A 123 16.82 -9.42 -2.25
N PHE A 124 15.60 -9.12 -1.82
CA PHE A 124 14.75 -10.09 -1.11
C PHE A 124 14.20 -11.14 -2.07
N LEU A 125 13.71 -10.71 -3.24
CA LEU A 125 13.21 -11.61 -4.28
C LEU A 125 14.29 -12.60 -4.76
N ASP A 126 15.55 -12.16 -4.87
CA ASP A 126 16.68 -13.00 -5.27
C ASP A 126 17.00 -14.09 -4.24
N ARG A 127 16.50 -13.96 -3.01
CA ARG A 127 16.53 -15.01 -1.98
C ARG A 127 15.20 -15.77 -1.85
N GLY A 128 14.29 -15.59 -2.79
CA GLY A 128 12.95 -16.22 -2.78
C GLY A 128 11.96 -15.58 -1.81
N VAL A 129 12.27 -14.42 -1.23
CA VAL A 129 11.38 -13.73 -0.29
C VAL A 129 10.53 -12.71 -1.05
N HIS A 130 9.25 -13.02 -1.20
CA HIS A 130 8.27 -12.11 -1.79
C HIS A 130 7.76 -11.12 -0.73
N THR A 131 8.28 -9.89 -0.75
CA THR A 131 7.93 -8.85 0.22
C THR A 131 7.84 -7.48 -0.46
N SER A 132 7.32 -6.50 0.26
CA SER A 132 7.25 -5.10 -0.16
C SER A 132 7.99 -4.20 0.83
N TRP A 133 8.42 -3.02 0.36
CA TRP A 133 9.08 -2.02 1.22
C TRP A 133 8.24 -1.68 2.45
N TRP A 134 6.91 -1.61 2.33
CA TRP A 134 6.02 -1.33 3.45
C TRP A 134 6.11 -2.39 4.55
N THR A 135 6.19 -3.65 4.14
CA THR A 135 6.31 -4.80 5.05
C THR A 135 7.66 -4.79 5.74
N LEU A 136 8.74 -4.48 5.00
CA LEU A 136 10.10 -4.37 5.55
C LEU A 136 10.28 -3.14 6.46
N ARG A 137 9.62 -2.02 6.14
CA ARG A 137 9.74 -0.77 6.89
C ARG A 137 9.06 -0.84 8.26
N ALA A 138 7.95 -1.57 8.37
CA ALA A 138 7.19 -1.69 9.61
C ALA A 138 8.05 -2.11 10.82
N PRO A 139 8.84 -3.20 10.75
CA PRO A 139 9.74 -3.57 11.83
C PRO A 139 10.89 -2.57 11.98
N LEU A 140 11.54 -2.18 10.87
CA LEU A 140 12.68 -1.25 10.87
C LEU A 140 12.38 0.10 11.54
N ARG A 141 11.12 0.54 11.58
CA ARG A 141 10.70 1.78 12.25
C ARG A 141 11.02 1.80 13.76
N THR A 142 11.11 0.63 14.39
CA THR A 142 11.44 0.49 15.81
C THR A 142 12.94 0.60 16.10
N HIS A 143 13.78 0.40 15.08
CA HIS A 143 15.22 0.55 15.19
C HIS A 143 15.62 2.01 14.95
N GLN A 144 16.10 2.71 16.00
CA GLN A 144 16.28 4.16 15.99
C GLN A 144 17.67 4.56 16.47
N VAL A 145 18.12 5.74 16.04
CA VAL A 145 19.30 6.40 16.60
C VAL A 145 18.86 7.31 17.73
N VAL A 146 19.38 7.07 18.93
CA VAL A 146 19.04 7.80 20.15
C VAL A 146 20.25 8.53 20.70
N THR A 147 20.02 9.66 21.37
CA THR A 147 21.04 10.36 22.15
C THR A 147 20.77 10.14 23.63
N VAL A 148 21.62 9.38 24.30
CA VAL A 148 21.55 9.15 25.74
C VAL A 148 22.26 10.31 26.44
N VAL A 149 21.55 11.00 27.33
CA VAL A 149 22.07 12.12 28.12
C VAL A 149 22.28 11.64 29.56
N LEU A 150 23.52 11.62 30.01
CA LEU A 150 23.91 11.14 31.33
C LEU A 150 24.44 12.32 32.17
N PRO A 151 23.68 12.80 33.17
CA PRO A 151 24.18 13.76 34.13
C PRO A 151 25.16 13.06 35.09
N THR A 152 26.37 13.62 35.24
CA THR A 152 27.37 13.10 36.18
C THR A 152 27.28 13.83 37.53
N LYS A 153 27.78 13.20 38.60
CA LYS A 153 27.82 13.80 39.95
C LYS A 153 28.61 15.11 40.00
N ASP A 154 29.53 15.32 39.05
CA ASP A 154 30.38 16.50 38.94
C ASP A 154 29.74 17.65 38.12
N GLY A 155 28.45 17.56 37.81
CA GLY A 155 27.71 18.56 37.03
C GLY A 155 27.99 18.54 35.52
N LYS A 156 28.91 17.69 35.04
CA LYS A 156 29.15 17.50 33.60
C LYS A 156 28.05 16.63 32.98
N VAL A 157 27.63 16.96 31.77
CA VAL A 157 26.64 16.19 31.01
C VAL A 157 27.33 15.45 29.89
N LEU A 158 27.24 14.12 29.87
CA LEU A 158 27.72 13.29 28.78
C LEU A 158 26.57 13.02 27.80
N LYS A 159 26.77 13.29 26.51
CA LYS A 159 25.82 12.90 25.47
C LYS A 159 26.43 11.79 24.63
N ILE A 160 25.71 10.67 24.48
CA ILE A 160 26.15 9.52 23.70
C ILE A 160 25.11 9.25 22.62
N ARG A 161 25.47 9.48 21.37
CA ARG A 161 24.62 9.15 20.22
C ARG A 161 24.91 7.73 19.75
N LYS A 162 23.92 6.84 19.81
CA LYS A 162 24.05 5.42 19.41
C LYS A 162 22.76 4.89 18.79
N GLY A 163 22.87 3.84 17.97
CA GLY A 163 21.71 3.03 17.56
C GLY A 163 21.14 2.21 18.72
N THR A 164 19.84 1.91 18.68
CA THR A 164 19.23 0.90 19.55
C THR A 164 19.75 -0.50 19.17
N THR A 165 19.56 -1.49 20.04
CA THR A 165 20.00 -2.85 19.74
C THR A 165 19.04 -3.49 18.72
N PRO A 166 19.53 -4.10 17.63
CA PRO A 166 18.67 -4.74 16.64
C PRO A 166 18.10 -6.06 17.19
N GLU A 167 16.77 -6.12 17.26
CA GLU A 167 15.96 -7.34 17.44
C GLU A 167 16.23 -8.38 16.33
N PRO A 168 15.87 -9.67 16.55
CA PRO A 168 16.11 -10.74 15.56
C PRO A 168 15.63 -10.42 14.15
N MET A 169 14.41 -9.88 14.03
CA MET A 169 13.82 -9.51 12.74
C MET A 169 14.62 -8.41 12.02
N HIS A 170 15.23 -7.45 12.74
CA HIS A 170 16.11 -6.46 12.12
C HIS A 170 17.38 -7.11 11.57
N ARG A 171 17.95 -8.07 12.30
CA ARG A 171 19.18 -8.77 11.89
C ARG A 171 18.95 -9.60 10.63
N GLU A 172 17.79 -10.25 10.50
CA GLU A 172 17.43 -11.00 9.28
C GLU A 172 17.33 -10.08 8.06
N ILE A 173 16.70 -8.91 8.23
CA ILE A 173 16.62 -7.88 7.19
C ILE A 173 18.02 -7.42 6.80
N TYR A 174 18.89 -7.10 7.77
CA TYR A 174 20.25 -6.65 7.50
C TYR A 174 21.12 -7.74 6.86
N ALA A 175 21.00 -8.99 7.29
CA ALA A 175 21.69 -10.13 6.68
C ALA A 175 21.27 -10.31 5.21
N THR A 176 19.98 -10.17 4.93
CA THR A 176 19.46 -10.20 3.55
C THR A 176 20.03 -9.03 2.74
N LEU A 177 20.08 -7.83 3.31
CA LEU A 177 20.65 -6.67 2.63
C LEU A 177 22.18 -6.65 2.57
N GLN A 178 22.86 -7.59 3.26
CA GLN A 178 24.32 -7.62 3.44
C GLN A 178 24.85 -6.36 4.14
N ILE A 179 24.12 -5.88 5.14
CA ILE A 179 24.46 -4.71 5.95
C ILE A 179 24.90 -5.19 7.34
N PRO A 180 25.91 -4.57 7.96
CA PRO A 180 26.29 -4.86 9.34
C PRO A 180 25.13 -4.61 10.31
N ALA A 181 24.96 -5.48 11.30
CA ALA A 181 23.96 -5.28 12.35
C ALA A 181 24.28 -4.07 13.26
N GLU A 182 25.54 -3.67 13.35
CA GLU A 182 25.96 -2.43 14.00
C GLU A 182 25.91 -1.28 13.01
N VAL A 183 24.77 -0.60 12.95
CA VAL A 183 24.51 0.48 11.97
C VAL A 183 25.28 1.76 12.31
N MET A 184 25.59 2.01 13.59
CA MET A 184 26.27 3.22 14.04
C MET A 184 27.11 2.96 15.28
N LYS A 185 28.41 3.28 15.21
CA LYS A 185 29.30 3.28 16.37
C LYS A 185 28.90 4.42 17.33
N PRO A 186 28.89 4.20 18.66
CA PRO A 186 28.56 5.24 19.62
C PRO A 186 29.51 6.45 19.52
N VAL A 187 28.94 7.63 19.33
CA VAL A 187 29.69 8.90 19.28
C VAL A 187 29.42 9.67 20.57
N LYS A 188 30.49 10.08 21.26
CA LYS A 188 30.41 10.99 22.40
C LYS A 188 30.32 12.42 21.87
N THR A 189 29.34 13.18 22.34
CA THR A 189 29.08 14.58 21.96
C THR A 189 28.96 15.45 23.20
#